data_AF-A0A3D3XMR1-F1
#
_entry.id   AF-A0A3D3XMR1-F1
#
_cell.length_a   1.000
_cell.length_b   1.000
_cell.length_c   1.000
_cell.angle_alpha   90.00
_cell.angle_beta   90.00
_cell.angle_gamma   90.00
#
_symmetry.space_group_name_H-M   'P 1'
#
loop_
_entity.id
_entity.type
_entity.pdbx_description
1 polymer ?
#
loop_
_entity_poly.entity_id
_entity_poly.type
_entity_poly.pdbx_seq_one_letter_code
_entity_poly.pdbx_strand_id
1 'polypeptide(L)'
;YGQKRTTHVVLAGLVASLFVLLILWLGAQFPAIDGSPVDDGMFNTVFRNAWRVIAASMFAYLFAQLIDVRLFHFWKKVTAGKKLWVRNNFSTMLSQGVDTTLVVVVLFVGVESWSTMSGYILDGWLFKVICAALDTVIFYGVMAWARRYFKLTIGEEIRL
;
A
#
# COMPACT_ATOMS: atom_id res chain seq x y z
N TYR A 1 5.25 8.40 -18.79
CA TYR A 1 4.65 8.38 -17.45
C TYR A 1 5.69 8.88 -16.45
N GLY A 2 5.46 9.99 -15.76
CA GLY A 2 6.51 10.71 -15.02
C GLY A 2 6.19 10.95 -13.54
N GLN A 3 7.25 11.08 -12.74
CA GLN A 3 7.25 11.31 -11.28
C GLN A 3 6.24 12.36 -10.81
N LYS A 4 6.04 13.44 -11.58
CA LYS A 4 5.05 14.49 -11.30
C LYS A 4 3.60 13.97 -11.21
N ARG A 5 3.19 13.07 -12.11
CA ARG A 5 1.82 12.49 -12.07
C ARG A 5 1.64 11.58 -10.86
N THR A 6 2.66 10.80 -10.48
CA THR A 6 2.64 9.97 -9.27
C THR A 6 2.46 10.83 -8.02
N THR A 7 3.18 11.96 -7.93
CA THR A 7 3.01 12.91 -6.81
C THR A 7 1.60 13.49 -6.76
N HIS A 8 1.00 13.84 -7.90
CA HIS A 8 -0.39 14.33 -7.93
C HIS A 8 -1.40 13.28 -7.45
N VAL A 9 -1.22 12.01 -7.81
CA VAL A 9 -2.09 10.92 -7.34
C VAL A 9 -1.98 10.74 -5.82
N VAL A 10 -0.75 10.76 -5.28
CA VAL A 10 -0.52 10.68 -3.83
C VAL A 10 -1.16 11.87 -3.11
N LEU A 11 -0.98 13.08 -3.63
CA LEU A 11 -1.56 14.29 -3.05
C LEU A 11 -3.09 14.27 -3.11
N ALA A 12 -3.68 13.82 -4.22
CA ALA A 12 -5.12 13.68 -4.37
C ALA A 12 -5.68 12.67 -3.36
N GLY A 13 -4.98 11.54 -3.15
CA GLY A 13 -5.32 10.57 -2.11
C GLY A 13 -5.31 11.19 -0.71
N LEU A 14 -4.26 11.96 -0.37
CA LEU A 14 -4.16 12.67 0.90
C LEU A 14 -5.32 13.66 1.10
N VAL A 15 -5.62 14.48 0.09
CA VAL A 15 -6.73 15.45 0.12
C VAL A 15 -8.07 14.74 0.28
N ALA A 16 -8.29 13.64 -0.45
CA ALA A 16 -9.49 12.83 -0.32
C ALA A 16 -9.62 12.23 1.09
N SER A 17 -8.54 11.73 1.68
CA SER A 17 -8.53 11.24 3.06
C SER A 17 -8.86 12.33 4.08
N LEU A 18 -8.31 13.54 3.92
CA LEU A 18 -8.66 14.69 4.75
C LEU A 18 -10.13 15.09 4.59
N PHE A 19 -10.65 15.03 3.36
CA PHE A 19 -12.05 15.31 3.09
C PHE A 19 -12.99 14.29 3.75
N VAL A 20 -12.63 13.00 3.74
CA VAL A 20 -13.37 11.96 4.49
C VAL A 20 -13.37 12.26 5.99
N LEU A 21 -12.21 12.63 6.55
CA LEU A 21 -12.12 13.02 7.96
C LEU A 21 -13.00 14.23 8.30
N LEU A 22 -13.06 15.22 7.41
CA LEU A 22 -13.94 16.37 7.55
C LEU A 22 -15.42 15.94 7.59
N ILE A 23 -15.84 15.06 6.68
CA ILE A 23 -17.22 14.55 6.64
C ILE A 23 -17.55 13.78 7.91
N LEU A 24 -16.65 12.89 8.37
CA LEU A 24 -16.86 12.14 9.61
C LEU A 24 -16.95 13.05 10.83
N TRP A 25 -16.10 14.08 10.88
CA TRP A 25 -16.14 15.08 11.95
C TRP A 25 -17.44 15.88 11.94
N LEU A 26 -17.89 16.33 10.76
CA LEU A 26 -19.17 17.02 10.61
C LEU A 26 -20.35 16.13 11.02
N GLY A 27 -20.34 14.86 10.61
CA GLY A 27 -21.37 13.89 11.00
C GLY A 27 -21.47 13.70 12.51
N ALA A 28 -20.33 13.76 13.22
CA ALA A 28 -20.31 13.68 14.69
C ALA A 28 -20.82 14.95 15.40
N GLN A 29 -21.04 16.07 14.71
CA GLN A 29 -21.55 17.31 15.33
C GLN A 29 -23.08 17.33 15.46
N PHE A 30 -23.79 16.52 14.67
CA PHE A 30 -25.25 16.51 14.64
C PHE A 30 -25.78 15.27 15.34
N PRO A 31 -26.83 15.40 16.19
CA PRO A 31 -27.45 14.26 16.83
C PRO A 31 -28.19 13.40 15.79
N ALA A 32 -28.22 12.09 16.04
CA ALA A 32 -29.00 11.15 15.27
C ALA A 32 -30.50 11.50 15.35
N ILE A 33 -31.19 11.33 14.23
CA ILE A 33 -32.64 11.50 14.16
C ILE A 33 -33.38 10.36 14.87
N ASP A 34 -34.59 10.64 15.37
CA ASP A 34 -35.45 9.63 15.98
C ASP A 34 -35.76 8.51 14.98
N GLY A 35 -35.48 7.26 15.38
CA GLY A 35 -35.65 6.07 14.53
C GLY A 35 -34.45 5.73 13.64
N SER A 36 -33.32 6.44 13.76
CA SER A 36 -32.07 6.04 13.09
C SER A 36 -31.57 4.68 13.61
N PRO A 37 -31.16 3.75 12.73
CA PRO A 37 -30.52 2.49 13.14
C PRO A 37 -29.11 2.68 13.69
N VAL A 38 -28.51 3.85 13.48
CA VAL A 38 -27.19 4.22 14.01
C VAL A 38 -27.37 5.42 14.93
N ASP A 39 -27.09 5.23 16.21
CA ASP A 39 -27.10 6.30 17.21
C ASP A 39 -25.73 7.00 17.31
N ASP A 40 -25.69 8.11 18.06
CA ASP A 40 -24.49 8.91 18.28
C ASP A 40 -23.36 8.13 18.97
N GLY A 41 -23.72 7.18 19.84
CA GLY A 41 -22.77 6.35 20.57
C GLY A 41 -22.07 5.36 19.64
N MET A 42 -22.83 4.71 18.76
CA MET A 42 -22.35 3.77 17.75
C MET A 42 -21.50 4.49 16.70
N PHE A 43 -21.96 5.63 16.20
CA PHE A 43 -21.19 6.46 15.26
C PHE A 43 -19.82 6.83 15.86
N ASN A 44 -19.82 7.35 17.08
CA ASN A 44 -18.58 7.71 17.78
C ASN A 44 -17.70 6.48 18.05
N THR A 45 -18.26 5.34 18.41
CA THR A 45 -17.46 4.13 18.67
C THR A 45 -16.72 3.66 17.42
N VAL A 46 -17.39 3.68 16.26
CA VAL A 46 -16.82 3.24 14.99
C VAL A 46 -15.83 4.26 14.42
N PHE A 47 -16.18 5.55 14.41
CA PHE A 47 -15.42 6.55 13.66
C PHE A 47 -14.46 7.40 14.50
N ARG A 48 -14.49 7.34 15.85
CA ARG A 48 -13.57 8.11 16.72
C ARG A 48 -12.10 7.85 16.43
N ASN A 49 -11.74 6.63 16.04
CA ASN A 49 -10.37 6.27 15.70
C ASN A 49 -10.02 6.43 14.20
N ALA A 50 -10.96 6.85 13.35
CA ALA A 50 -10.74 6.95 11.91
C ALA A 50 -9.56 7.87 11.55
N TRP A 51 -9.39 8.98 12.27
CA TRP A 51 -8.25 9.90 12.06
C TRP A 51 -6.91 9.22 12.37
N ARG A 52 -6.84 8.40 13.42
CA ARG A 52 -5.63 7.65 13.79
C ARG A 52 -5.31 6.63 12.71
N VAL A 53 -6.32 5.88 12.26
CA VAL A 53 -6.19 4.87 11.21
C VAL A 53 -5.66 5.50 9.92
N ILE A 54 -6.30 6.59 9.47
CA ILE A 54 -5.92 7.27 8.23
C ILE A 54 -4.51 7.86 8.33
N ALA A 55 -4.19 8.55 9.43
CA ALA A 55 -2.86 9.14 9.63
C ALA A 55 -1.76 8.06 9.69
N ALA A 56 -2.03 6.96 10.39
CA ALA A 56 -1.15 5.80 10.50
C ALA A 56 -0.84 5.20 9.12
N SER A 57 -1.90 4.89 8.35
CA SER A 57 -1.76 4.30 7.03
C SER A 57 -1.04 5.22 6.05
N MET A 58 -1.29 6.53 6.10
CA MET A 58 -0.56 7.49 5.27
C MET A 58 0.92 7.58 5.64
N PHE A 59 1.24 7.58 6.93
CA PHE A 59 2.62 7.57 7.39
C PHE A 59 3.33 6.27 6.97
N ALA A 60 2.73 5.12 7.24
CA ALA A 60 3.26 3.81 6.84
C ALA A 60 3.51 3.74 5.33
N TYR A 61 2.53 4.17 4.54
CA TYR A 61 2.62 4.23 3.08
C TYR A 61 3.79 5.10 2.61
N LEU A 62 3.93 6.32 3.13
CA LEU A 62 5.01 7.22 2.70
C LEU A 62 6.40 6.65 3.02
N PHE A 63 6.57 6.07 4.21
CA PHE A 63 7.82 5.43 4.60
C PHE A 63 8.12 4.20 3.76
N ALA A 64 7.14 3.32 3.56
CA ALA A 64 7.26 2.15 2.73
C ALA A 64 7.62 2.51 1.29
N GLN A 65 6.96 3.52 0.71
CA GLN A 65 7.23 3.99 -0.64
C GLN A 65 8.66 4.55 -0.78
N LEU A 66 9.13 5.31 0.21
CA LEU A 66 10.51 5.83 0.20
C LEU A 66 11.54 4.69 0.25
N ILE A 67 11.28 3.68 1.09
CA ILE A 67 12.13 2.49 1.20
C ILE A 67 12.10 1.70 -0.10
N ASP A 68 10.93 1.50 -0.71
CA ASP A 68 10.78 0.81 -1.99
C ASP A 68 11.65 1.47 -3.06
N VAL A 69 11.52 2.78 -3.26
CA VAL A 69 12.29 3.50 -4.29
C VAL A 69 13.80 3.39 -4.02
N ARG A 70 14.24 3.49 -2.76
CA ARG A 70 15.66 3.34 -2.40
C ARG A 70 16.17 1.94 -2.67
N LEU A 71 15.43 0.91 -2.24
CA LEU A 71 15.78 -0.49 -2.46
C LEU A 71 15.77 -0.85 -3.95
N PHE A 72 14.81 -0.34 -4.71
CA PHE A 72 14.75 -0.54 -6.16
C PHE A 72 16.02 -0.03 -6.85
N HIS A 73 16.48 1.17 -6.49
CA HIS A 73 17.71 1.76 -7.03
C HIS A 73 18.97 1.02 -6.54
N PHE A 74 18.99 0.60 -5.27
CA PHE A 74 20.05 -0.24 -4.72
C PHE A 74 20.21 -1.54 -5.52
N TRP A 75 19.12 -2.30 -5.70
CA TRP A 75 19.13 -3.53 -6.49
C TRP A 75 19.43 -3.28 -7.97
N LYS A 76 19.00 -2.15 -8.54
CA LYS A 76 19.40 -1.76 -9.91
C LYS A 76 20.92 -1.61 -10.03
N LYS A 77 21.59 -0.99 -9.05
CA LYS A 77 23.06 -0.84 -9.03
C LYS A 77 23.75 -2.19 -8.87
N VAL A 78 23.29 -3.01 -7.93
CA VAL A 78 23.85 -4.35 -7.65
C VAL A 78 23.72 -5.29 -8.86
N THR A 79 22.57 -5.25 -9.55
CA THR A 79 22.30 -6.14 -10.69
C THR A 79 22.75 -5.59 -12.04
N ALA A 80 23.47 -4.45 -12.05
CA ALA A 80 23.82 -3.70 -13.27
C ALA A 80 22.62 -3.46 -14.21
N GLY A 81 21.41 -3.33 -13.63
CA GLY A 81 20.16 -3.14 -14.36
C GLY A 81 19.61 -4.37 -15.09
N LYS A 82 20.29 -5.53 -15.05
CA LYS A 82 19.94 -6.71 -15.86
C LYS A 82 18.75 -7.50 -15.34
N LYS A 83 18.53 -7.51 -14.02
CA LYS A 83 17.48 -8.34 -13.39
C LYS A 83 16.34 -7.46 -12.85
N LEU A 84 15.40 -7.10 -13.74
CA LEU A 84 14.20 -6.32 -13.38
C LEU A 84 13.37 -7.01 -12.28
N TRP A 85 13.18 -8.33 -12.37
CA TRP A 85 12.42 -9.08 -11.36
C TRP A 85 13.02 -8.97 -9.96
N VAL A 86 14.35 -9.06 -9.83
CA VAL A 86 15.03 -8.99 -8.53
C VAL A 86 14.74 -7.66 -7.87
N ARG A 87 15.02 -6.55 -8.58
CA ARG A 87 14.80 -5.24 -7.99
C ARG A 87 13.33 -4.97 -7.67
N ASN A 88 12.38 -5.47 -8.46
CA ASN A 88 10.96 -5.26 -8.22
C ASN A 88 10.43 -6.08 -7.02
N ASN A 89 10.78 -7.37 -6.94
CA ASN A 89 10.29 -8.24 -5.88
C ASN A 89 10.91 -7.87 -4.55
N PHE A 90 12.24 -7.75 -4.50
CA PHE A 90 12.90 -7.50 -3.23
C PHE A 90 12.59 -6.11 -2.70
N SER A 91 12.43 -5.09 -3.54
CA SER A 91 12.00 -3.77 -3.07
C SER A 91 10.57 -3.81 -2.54
N THR A 92 9.65 -4.45 -3.27
CA THR A 92 8.24 -4.59 -2.86
C THR A 92 8.10 -5.40 -1.58
N MET A 93 8.72 -6.57 -1.49
CA MET A 93 8.62 -7.44 -0.32
C MET A 93 9.14 -6.75 0.95
N LEU A 94 10.29 -6.07 0.88
CA LEU A 94 10.85 -5.38 2.03
C LEU A 94 10.05 -4.12 2.41
N SER A 95 9.64 -3.32 1.44
CA SER A 95 8.83 -2.12 1.70
C SER A 95 7.46 -2.47 2.29
N GLN A 96 6.81 -3.52 1.78
CA GLN A 96 5.53 -4.00 2.30
C GLN A 96 5.65 -4.60 3.70
N GLY A 97 6.81 -5.14 4.07
CA GLY A 97 7.09 -5.55 5.44
C GLY A 97 7.09 -4.35 6.39
N VAL A 98 7.74 -3.25 5.98
CA VAL A 98 7.75 -2.00 6.75
C VAL A 98 6.36 -1.38 6.82
N ASP A 99 5.62 -1.32 5.70
CA ASP A 99 4.24 -0.85 5.65
C ASP A 99 3.35 -1.59 6.67
N THR A 100 3.32 -2.92 6.56
CA THR A 100 2.46 -3.76 7.40
C THR A 100 2.86 -3.65 8.88
N THR A 101 4.16 -3.60 9.16
CA THR A 101 4.66 -3.37 10.54
C THR A 101 4.19 -2.04 11.09
N LEU A 102 4.36 -0.95 10.35
CA LEU A 102 3.97 0.39 10.80
C LEU A 102 2.44 0.51 10.98
N VAL A 103 1.65 -0.05 10.05
CA VAL A 103 0.19 -0.06 10.17
C VAL A 103 -0.25 -0.83 11.42
N VAL A 104 0.23 -2.06 11.61
CA VAL A 104 -0.18 -2.89 12.76
C VAL A 104 0.23 -2.23 14.07
N VAL A 105 1.47 -1.74 14.17
CA VAL A 105 1.94 -1.08 15.40
C VAL A 105 1.09 0.14 15.72
N VAL A 106 0.83 1.04 14.77
CA VAL A 106 0.09 2.27 15.09
C VAL A 106 -1.39 1.98 15.42
N LEU A 107 -1.99 0.97 14.80
CA LEU A 107 -3.38 0.59 15.07
C LEU A 107 -3.56 -0.11 16.41
N PHE A 108 -2.66 -1.03 16.75
CA PHE A 108 -2.85 -1.96 17.85
C PHE A 108 -1.96 -1.71 19.07
N VAL A 109 -1.04 -0.75 19.00
CA VAL A 109 -0.22 -0.38 20.17
C VAL A 109 -1.11 0.05 21.34
N GLY A 110 -0.93 -0.61 22.48
CA GLY A 110 -1.72 -0.38 23.69
C GLY A 110 -3.13 -1.00 23.67
N VAL A 111 -3.51 -1.68 22.59
CA VAL A 111 -4.79 -2.41 22.47
C VAL A 111 -4.54 -3.92 22.50
N GLU A 112 -3.55 -4.40 21.74
CA GLU A 112 -3.22 -5.82 21.62
C GLU A 112 -1.84 -6.15 22.19
N SER A 113 -1.61 -7.44 22.46
CA SER A 113 -0.31 -7.92 22.89
C SER A 113 0.72 -7.90 21.75
N TRP A 114 2.02 -7.77 22.11
CA TRP A 114 3.12 -7.86 21.13
C TRP A 114 3.14 -9.20 20.37
N SER A 115 2.73 -10.29 21.02
CA SER A 115 2.65 -11.61 20.39
C SER A 115 1.58 -11.60 19.29
N THR A 116 0.38 -11.10 19.59
CA THR A 116 -0.72 -10.98 18.62
C THR A 116 -0.33 -10.09 17.44
N MET A 117 0.23 -8.91 17.73
CA MET A 117 0.67 -7.98 16.67
C MET A 117 1.73 -8.59 15.76
N SER A 118 2.70 -9.32 16.32
CA SER A 118 3.72 -9.99 15.51
C SER A 118 3.13 -11.04 14.57
N GLY A 119 2.07 -11.75 15.01
CA GLY A 119 1.30 -12.65 14.16
C GLY A 119 0.63 -11.92 13.00
N TYR A 120 -0.08 -10.83 13.27
CA TYR A 120 -0.71 -10.01 12.22
C TYR A 120 0.28 -9.47 11.20
N ILE A 121 1.45 -9.03 11.67
CA ILE A 121 2.53 -8.56 10.78
C ILE A 121 3.03 -9.70 9.92
N LEU A 122 3.32 -10.86 10.50
CA LEU A 122 3.86 -12.00 9.77
C LEU A 122 2.86 -12.52 8.74
N ASP A 123 1.61 -12.73 9.13
CA ASP A 123 0.56 -13.25 8.25
C ASP A 123 0.28 -12.28 7.10
N GLY A 124 0.11 -10.99 7.42
CA GLY A 124 -0.13 -9.94 6.42
C GLY A 124 1.06 -9.75 5.48
N TRP A 125 2.28 -9.77 6.01
CA TRP A 125 3.48 -9.64 5.19
C TRP A 125 3.71 -10.87 4.30
N LEU A 126 3.56 -12.08 4.84
CA LEU A 126 3.75 -13.32 4.10
C LEU A 126 2.77 -13.44 2.94
N PHE A 127 1.49 -13.10 3.17
CA PHE A 127 0.49 -13.01 2.12
C PHE A 127 0.94 -12.08 0.99
N LYS A 128 1.37 -10.86 1.32
CA LYS A 128 1.87 -9.88 0.33
C LYS A 128 3.12 -10.37 -0.40
N VAL A 129 4.04 -11.07 0.27
CA VAL A 129 5.24 -11.66 -0.33
C VAL A 129 4.87 -12.72 -1.36
N ILE A 130 3.93 -13.61 -1.03
CA ILE A 130 3.44 -14.64 -1.95
C ILE A 130 2.79 -13.98 -3.18
N CYS A 131 1.93 -12.97 -2.98
CA CYS A 131 1.34 -12.22 -4.08
C CYS A 131 2.40 -11.59 -4.99
N ALA A 132 3.39 -10.89 -4.42
CA ALA A 132 4.46 -10.25 -5.21
C ALA A 132 5.28 -11.26 -6.04
N ALA A 133 5.55 -12.44 -5.47
CA ALA A 133 6.23 -13.52 -6.18
C ALA A 133 5.38 -14.07 -7.35
N LEU A 134 4.09 -14.30 -7.12
CA LEU A 134 3.15 -14.77 -8.15
C LEU A 134 2.98 -13.75 -9.27
N ASP A 135 2.79 -12.47 -8.92
CA ASP A 135 2.66 -11.36 -9.88
C ASP A 135 3.85 -11.33 -10.85
N THR A 136 5.04 -11.58 -10.33
CA THR A 136 6.27 -11.61 -11.13
C THR A 136 6.30 -12.78 -12.09
N VAL A 137 5.91 -13.98 -11.62
CA VAL A 137 5.85 -15.17 -12.48
C VAL A 137 4.83 -14.95 -13.61
N ILE A 138 3.65 -14.44 -13.28
CA ILE A 138 2.58 -14.15 -14.25
C ILE A 138 3.07 -13.10 -15.26
N PHE A 139 3.67 -12.01 -14.79
CA PHE A 139 4.19 -10.95 -15.67
C PHE A 139 5.21 -11.47 -16.68
N TYR A 140 6.17 -12.29 -16.24
CA TYR A 140 7.15 -12.90 -17.14
C TYR A 140 6.51 -13.89 -18.10
N GLY A 141 5.48 -14.64 -17.67
CA GLY A 141 4.69 -15.52 -18.52
C GLY A 141 3.96 -14.76 -19.64
N VAL A 142 3.24 -13.70 -19.29
CA VAL A 142 2.55 -12.83 -20.25
C VAL A 142 3.53 -12.16 -21.21
N MET A 143 4.67 -11.66 -20.71
CA MET A 143 5.72 -11.08 -21.56
C MET A 143 6.37 -12.10 -22.49
N ALA A 144 6.50 -13.37 -22.09
CA ALA A 144 6.99 -14.43 -22.96
C ALA A 144 5.97 -14.77 -24.05
N TRP A 145 4.68 -14.86 -23.70
CA TRP A 145 3.59 -15.06 -24.64
C TRP A 145 3.47 -13.92 -25.64
N ALA A 146 3.45 -12.67 -25.17
CA ALA A 146 3.35 -11.48 -26.02
C ALA A 146 4.55 -11.38 -26.99
N ARG A 147 5.78 -11.66 -26.52
CA ARG A 147 6.96 -11.69 -27.40
C ARG A 147 6.86 -12.74 -28.49
N ARG A 148 6.31 -13.93 -28.19
CA ARG A 148 6.07 -14.97 -29.21
C ARG A 148 4.99 -14.56 -30.21
N TYR A 149 3.94 -13.91 -29.74
CA TYR A 149 2.83 -13.48 -30.59
C TYR A 149 3.23 -12.35 -31.55
N PHE A 150 3.95 -11.34 -31.05
CA PHE A 150 4.39 -10.17 -31.83
C PHE A 150 5.79 -10.31 -32.46
N LYS A 151 6.47 -11.45 -32.28
CA LYS A 151 7.85 -11.71 -32.77
C LYS A 151 8.88 -10.65 -32.37
N LEU A 152 8.76 -10.11 -31.15
CA LEU A 152 9.63 -9.05 -30.62
C LEU A 152 10.91 -9.63 -30.00
N THR A 153 12.05 -8.96 -30.21
CA THR A 153 13.30 -9.25 -29.49
C THR A 153 13.29 -8.64 -28.07
N ILE A 154 14.26 -9.02 -27.24
CA ILE A 154 14.33 -8.55 -25.85
C ILE A 154 14.61 -7.04 -25.82
N GLY A 155 13.58 -6.26 -25.45
CA GLY A 155 13.68 -4.81 -25.33
C GLY A 155 13.13 -4.02 -26.53
N GLU A 156 12.58 -4.69 -27.55
CA GLU A 156 11.85 -4.01 -28.62
C GLU A 156 10.47 -3.55 -28.14
N GLU A 157 10.18 -2.26 -28.36
CA GLU A 157 8.86 -1.68 -28.16
C GLU A 157 7.99 -1.92 -29.40
N ILE A 158 6.69 -2.18 -29.20
CA ILE A 158 5.73 -2.25 -30.29
C ILE A 158 5.62 -0.85 -30.89
N ARG A 159 6.09 -0.67 -32.12
CA ARG A 159 5.79 0.51 -32.92
C ARG A 159 4.33 0.40 -33.39
N LEU A 160 3.43 1.05 -32.66
CA LEU A 160 2.02 1.24 -33.04
C LEU A 160 1.90 2.35 -34.08
#